data_AF-A0A3C1W9G3-F1
#
_entry.id   AF-A0A3C1W9G3-F1
#
_cell.length_a   1.000
_cell.length_b   1.000
_cell.length_c   1.000
_cell.angle_alpha   90.00
_cell.angle_beta   90.00
_cell.angle_gamma   90.00
#
_symmetry.space_group_name_H-M   'P 1'
#
loop_
_entity.id
_entity.type
_entity.pdbx_description
1 polymer ?
#
loop_
_entity_poly.entity_id
_entity_poly.type
_entity_poly.pdbx_seq_one_letter_code
_entity_poly.pdbx_strand_id
1 'polypeptide(L)' 'PPQRLNSRDTPVPYHPNLWEAHRPTLESIAAAIRNLLQL' A
#
# COMPACT_ATOMS: atom_id res chain seq x y z
N PRO A 1 -2.08 -14.44 10.85
CA PRO A 1 -1.40 -14.94 9.62
C PRO A 1 -0.52 -13.83 9.05
N PRO A 2 0.54 -14.12 8.26
CA PRO A 2 1.31 -13.08 7.57
C PRO A 2 0.40 -12.21 6.69
N GLN A 3 0.49 -10.88 6.81
CA GLN A 3 -0.33 -9.95 6.03
C GLN A 3 0.40 -9.56 4.73
N ARG A 4 -0.31 -9.58 3.60
CA ARG A 4 0.20 -9.08 2.32
C ARG A 4 -0.25 -7.64 2.11
N LEU A 5 0.67 -6.77 1.72
CA LEU A 5 0.40 -5.39 1.30
C LEU A 5 0.98 -5.19 -0.10
N ASN A 6 0.15 -5.29 -1.12
CA ASN A 6 0.56 -5.17 -2.51
C ASN A 6 0.00 -3.89 -3.14
N SER A 7 0.53 -3.53 -4.30
CA SER A 7 -0.12 -2.58 -5.19
C SER A 7 -1.49 -3.07 -5.66
N ARG A 8 -2.28 -2.14 -6.21
CA ARG A 8 -3.60 -2.46 -6.76
C ARG A 8 -3.49 -3.42 -7.95
N ASP A 9 -4.46 -4.33 -8.08
CA ASP A 9 -4.53 -5.28 -9.20
C ASP A 9 -5.13 -4.61 -10.44
N THR A 10 -4.37 -3.64 -10.96
CA THR A 10 -4.69 -2.83 -12.15
C THR A 10 -3.37 -2.52 -12.86
N PRO A 11 -3.37 -2.26 -14.18
CA PRO A 11 -2.16 -1.87 -14.89
C PRO A 11 -1.42 -0.71 -14.22
N VAL A 12 -0.09 -0.75 -14.22
CA VAL A 12 0.74 0.29 -13.60
C VAL A 12 0.57 1.61 -14.36
N PRO A 13 0.18 2.71 -13.69
CA PRO A 13 -0.05 3.99 -14.35
C PRO A 13 1.27 4.74 -14.62
N TYR A 14 1.28 5.55 -15.67
CA TYR A 14 2.43 6.39 -16.03
C TYR A 14 2.52 7.68 -15.21
N HIS A 15 1.38 8.32 -14.90
CA HIS A 15 1.39 9.61 -14.22
C HIS A 15 1.90 9.48 -12.77
N PRO A 16 2.85 10.31 -12.31
CA PRO A 16 3.45 10.18 -10.97
C PRO A 16 2.45 10.09 -9.83
N ASN A 17 1.44 10.96 -9.81
CA ASN A 17 0.42 10.96 -8.74
C ASN A 17 -0.45 9.70 -8.78
N LEU A 18 -0.66 9.11 -9.97
CA LEU A 18 -1.40 7.86 -10.09
C LEU A 18 -0.54 6.66 -9.67
N TRP A 19 0.77 6.71 -9.95
CA TRP A 19 1.72 5.70 -9.47
C TRP A 19 1.81 5.70 -7.94
N GLU A 20 1.88 6.89 -7.33
CA GLU A 20 1.86 7.05 -5.88
C GLU A 20 0.61 6.43 -5.24
N ALA A 21 -0.57 6.68 -5.82
CA ALA A 21 -1.83 6.11 -5.36
C ALA A 21 -1.99 4.60 -5.63
N HIS A 22 -1.24 4.05 -6.60
CA HIS A 22 -1.27 2.63 -6.98
C HIS A 22 -0.40 1.75 -6.07
N ARG A 23 0.76 2.27 -5.66
CA ARG A 23 1.75 1.52 -4.87
C ARG A 23 1.54 1.63 -3.36
N PRO A 24 2.10 0.70 -2.56
CA PRO A 24 2.26 0.92 -1.12
C PRO A 24 3.11 2.16 -0.83
N THR A 25 2.64 2.99 0.11
CA THR A 25 3.32 4.21 0.56
C THR A 25 3.75 4.03 2.01
N LEU A 26 4.54 4.99 2.51
CA LEU A 26 4.95 4.99 3.92
C LEU A 26 3.73 4.95 4.85
N GLU A 27 2.70 5.73 4.52
CA GLU A 27 1.47 5.87 5.30
C GLU A 27 0.68 4.56 5.30
N SER A 28 0.53 3.90 4.15
CA SER A 28 -0.23 2.65 4.06
C SER A 28 0.51 1.47 4.70
N ILE A 29 1.84 1.45 4.64
CA ILE A 29 2.68 0.47 5.36
C ILE A 29 2.53 0.68 6.88
N ALA A 30 2.68 1.91 7.35
CA ALA A 30 2.56 2.22 8.78
C ALA A 30 1.16 1.88 9.32
N ALA A 31 0.11 2.17 8.55
CA ALA A 31 -1.26 1.79 8.89
C ALA A 31 -1.46 0.27 8.94
N ALA A 32 -0.91 -0.48 7.98
CA ALA A 32 -0.98 -1.94 7.99
C ALA A 32 -0.28 -2.54 9.22
N ILE A 33 0.89 -2.00 9.61
CA ILE A 33 1.62 -2.44 10.80
C ILE A 33 0.83 -2.15 12.08
N ARG A 34 0.27 -0.94 12.23
CA ARG A 34 -0.55 -0.60 13.40
C ARG A 34 -1.75 -1.54 13.54
N ASN A 35 -2.47 -1.77 12.45
CA ASN A 35 -3.58 -2.72 12.41
C ASN A 35 -3.14 -4.16 12.77
N LEU A 36 -1.97 -4.59 12.29
CA LEU A 36 -1.43 -5.92 12.59
C LEU A 36 -1.08 -6.09 14.07
N LEU A 37 -0.53 -5.03 14.68
CA LEU A 37 -0.13 -5.01 16.08
C LEU A 37 -1.26 -4.62 17.04
N GLN A 38 -2.45 -4.29 16.52
CA GLN A 38 -3.60 -3.77 17.29
C GLN A 38 -3.26 -2.51 18.10
N LEU A 39 -2.42 -1.64 17.53
CA LEU A 39 -1.95 -0.37 18.11
C LEU A 39 -2.74 0.84 17.61
#